data_AF-A0A8H3MCS4-F1
#
_entry.id   AF-A0A8H3MCS4-F1
#
_cell.length_a   1.000
_cell.length_b   1.000
_cell.length_c   1.000
_cell.angle_alpha   90.00
_cell.angle_beta   90.00
_cell.angle_gamma   90.00
#
_symmetry.space_group_name_H-M   'P 1'
#
loop_
_entity.id
_entity.type
_entity.pdbx_description
1 polymer ?
#
loop_
_entity_poly.entity_id
_entity_poly.type
_entity_poly.pdbx_seq_one_letter_code
_entity_poly.pdbx_strand_id
1 'polypeptide(L)'
;MILQNLGQILPRRMKYFYLSLKYIEIRDLKVFFKNSQDIHFKKLSINNAKDEECRDIFPCIKKHIIKMKRVEFFSFSEHHRELIDLFDQKDEVKEFEQHGIRVLNHNCLYLTIFEYLDDDIE
;
A
#
# COMPACT_ATOMS: atom_id res chain seq x y z
N MET A 1 -9.32 -12.27 -8.82
CA MET A 1 -9.39 -13.55 -8.05
C MET A 1 -8.26 -13.73 -7.04
N ILE A 2 -6.97 -13.63 -7.41
CA ILE A 2 -5.84 -13.82 -6.48
C ILE A 2 -5.83 -12.79 -5.34
N LEU A 3 -6.02 -11.51 -5.65
CA LEU A 3 -6.02 -10.42 -4.65
C LEU A 3 -7.13 -10.58 -3.59
N GLN A 4 -8.29 -11.12 -3.98
CA GLN A 4 -9.42 -11.35 -3.07
C GLN A 4 -9.09 -12.37 -1.97
N ASN A 5 -8.41 -13.46 -2.35
CA ASN A 5 -8.04 -14.55 -1.44
C ASN A 5 -6.87 -14.17 -0.53
N LEU A 6 -5.98 -13.29 -1.00
CA LEU A 6 -4.81 -12.85 -0.25
C LEU A 6 -5.18 -12.31 1.13
N GLY A 7 -6.23 -11.48 1.22
CA GLY A 7 -6.66 -10.92 2.50
C GLY A 7 -7.13 -11.94 3.54
N GLN A 8 -7.50 -13.16 3.13
CA GLN A 8 -7.95 -14.22 4.05
C GLN A 8 -6.80 -15.07 4.62
N ILE A 9 -5.69 -15.17 3.88
CA ILE A 9 -4.57 -16.05 4.22
C ILE A 9 -3.43 -15.33 4.94
N LEU A 10 -3.41 -13.99 4.91
CA LEU A 10 -2.36 -13.21 5.54
C LEU A 10 -2.40 -13.34 7.08
N PRO A 11 -1.23 -13.36 7.75
CA PRO A 11 -1.17 -13.37 9.20
C PRO A 11 -1.84 -12.13 9.81
N ARG A 12 -2.40 -12.27 11.03
CA ARG A 12 -3.06 -11.16 11.74
C ARG A 12 -2.14 -9.97 12.06
N ARG A 13 -0.82 -10.15 12.02
CA ARG A 13 0.17 -9.08 12.22
C ARG A 13 1.27 -9.21 11.19
N MET A 14 1.53 -8.14 10.46
CA MET A 14 2.57 -8.07 9.45
C MET A 14 3.54 -6.94 9.77
N LYS A 15 4.84 -7.25 9.87
CA LYS A 15 5.89 -6.24 10.01
C LYS A 15 6.03 -5.40 8.73
N TYR A 16 5.93 -6.08 7.59
CA TYR A 16 6.04 -5.47 6.27
C TYR A 16 5.14 -6.22 5.29
N PHE A 17 4.38 -5.49 4.48
CA PHE A 17 3.61 -6.03 3.38
C PHE A 17 3.70 -5.11 2.16
N TYR A 18 4.19 -5.65 1.05
CA TYR A 18 4.32 -4.95 -0.22
C TYR A 18 3.38 -5.57 -1.25
N LEU A 19 2.67 -4.72 -1.98
CA LEU A 19 1.73 -5.14 -3.01
C LEU A 19 1.94 -4.31 -4.28
N SER A 20 2.46 -4.94 -5.33
CA SER A 20 2.48 -4.35 -6.66
C SER A 20 1.23 -4.80 -7.43
N LEU A 21 0.47 -3.83 -7.91
CA LEU A 21 -0.83 -4.00 -8.55
C LEU A 21 -0.73 -3.59 -10.02
N LYS A 22 -1.20 -4.46 -10.91
CA LYS A 22 -1.34 -4.19 -12.35
C LYS A 22 -2.71 -4.66 -12.82
N TYR A 23 -3.42 -3.84 -13.61
CA TYR A 23 -4.76 -4.15 -14.15
C TYR A 23 -5.80 -4.59 -13.10
N ILE A 24 -5.89 -3.86 -11.98
CA ILE A 24 -6.78 -4.21 -10.87
C ILE A 24 -8.14 -3.54 -10.98
N GLU A 25 -9.20 -4.32 -10.79
CA GLU A 25 -10.55 -3.79 -10.58
C GLU A 25 -10.75 -3.26 -9.16
N ILE A 26 -11.47 -2.14 -9.04
CA ILE A 26 -11.89 -1.57 -7.75
C ILE A 26 -12.67 -2.60 -6.90
N ARG A 27 -13.43 -3.50 -7.53
CA ARG A 27 -14.15 -4.57 -6.84
C ARG A 27 -13.20 -5.52 -6.11
N ASP A 28 -12.10 -5.91 -6.75
CA ASP A 28 -11.11 -6.81 -6.16
C ASP A 28 -10.41 -6.15 -4.96
N LEU A 29 -10.08 -4.85 -5.07
CA LEU A 29 -9.54 -4.07 -3.94
C LEU A 29 -10.51 -4.02 -2.75
N LYS A 30 -11.79 -3.74 -3.00
CA LYS A 30 -12.81 -3.70 -1.94
C LYS A 30 -12.93 -5.05 -1.22
N VAL A 31 -12.88 -6.15 -1.96
CA VAL A 31 -12.93 -7.50 -1.37
C VAL A 31 -11.66 -7.78 -0.57
N PHE A 32 -10.48 -7.45 -1.09
CA PHE A 32 -9.21 -7.58 -0.36
C PHE A 32 -9.24 -6.82 0.95
N PHE A 33 -9.56 -5.52 0.95
CA PHE A 33 -9.61 -4.71 2.17
C PHE A 33 -10.67 -5.19 3.16
N LYS A 34 -11.81 -5.69 2.67
CA LYS A 34 -12.83 -6.30 3.54
C LYS A 34 -12.27 -7.55 4.23
N ASN A 35 -11.60 -8.42 3.50
CA ASN A 35 -11.03 -9.66 4.05
C ASN A 35 -9.84 -9.38 4.97
N SER A 36 -9.10 -8.29 4.72
CA SER A 36 -7.93 -7.87 5.48
C SER A 36 -8.24 -7.01 6.71
N GLN A 37 -9.52 -6.77 7.06
CA GLN A 37 -9.91 -5.80 8.08
C GLN A 37 -9.33 -6.06 9.48
N ASP A 38 -9.01 -7.33 9.79
CA ASP A 38 -8.49 -7.75 11.10
C ASP A 38 -6.96 -7.85 11.12
N ILE A 39 -6.31 -7.61 9.99
CA ILE A 39 -4.86 -7.63 9.87
C ILE A 39 -4.29 -6.30 10.35
N HIS A 40 -3.26 -6.38 11.19
CA HIS A 40 -2.46 -5.24 11.60
C HIS A 40 -1.18 -5.18 10.76
N PHE A 41 -1.06 -4.12 9.96
CA PHE A 41 0.14 -3.82 9.19
C PHE A 41 0.95 -2.78 9.94
N LYS A 42 2.14 -3.17 10.39
CA LYS A 42 3.11 -2.16 10.81
C LYS A 42 3.46 -1.28 9.59
N LYS A 43 3.84 -1.90 8.47
CA LYS A 43 4.13 -1.18 7.23
C LYS A 43 3.41 -1.80 6.05
N LEU A 44 2.62 -0.99 5.36
CA LEU A 44 1.90 -1.35 4.14
C LEU A 44 2.40 -0.49 2.98
N SER A 45 2.90 -1.13 1.94
CA SER A 45 3.34 -0.46 0.71
C SER A 45 2.53 -0.96 -0.47
N ILE A 46 1.98 -0.04 -1.26
CA ILE A 46 1.23 -0.38 -2.47
C ILE A 46 1.85 0.36 -3.65
N ASN A 47 2.29 -0.38 -4.65
CA ASN A 47 2.70 0.18 -5.93
C ASN A 47 1.62 -0.10 -6.97
N ASN A 48 1.02 0.94 -7.53
CA ASN A 48 0.07 0.85 -8.62
C ASN A 48 0.79 1.02 -9.96
N ALA A 49 1.15 -0.10 -10.59
CA ALA A 49 1.71 -0.15 -11.94
C ALA A 49 0.56 0.05 -12.95
N LYS A 50 0.16 1.30 -13.13
CA LYS A 50 -0.97 1.71 -13.97
C LYS A 50 -0.51 1.86 -15.43
N ASP A 51 -1.34 1.45 -16.38
CA ASP A 51 -1.25 1.92 -17.78
C ASP A 51 -2.28 3.03 -18.01
N GLU A 52 -2.18 3.81 -19.10
CA GLU A 52 -3.02 4.99 -19.35
C GLU A 52 -4.55 4.70 -19.26
N GLU A 53 -4.99 3.47 -19.53
CA GLU A 53 -6.41 3.06 -19.49
C GLU A 53 -6.90 2.56 -18.11
N CYS A 54 -6.02 2.44 -17.11
CA CYS A 54 -6.46 1.96 -15.81
C CYS A 54 -7.21 3.04 -15.02
N ARG A 55 -8.21 2.63 -14.23
CA ARG A 55 -8.94 3.57 -13.36
C ARG A 55 -8.08 4.03 -12.21
N ASP A 56 -8.35 5.24 -11.72
CA ASP A 56 -7.79 5.69 -10.45
C ASP A 56 -8.34 4.85 -9.28
N ILE A 57 -7.43 4.19 -8.56
CA ILE A 57 -7.73 3.33 -7.43
C ILE A 57 -7.36 3.97 -6.09
N PHE A 58 -6.61 5.07 -6.10
CA PHE A 58 -6.10 5.72 -4.90
C PHE A 58 -7.21 6.14 -3.94
N PRO A 59 -8.33 6.78 -4.39
CA PRO A 59 -9.45 7.10 -3.52
C PRO A 59 -10.05 5.88 -2.80
N CYS A 60 -10.07 4.72 -3.48
CA CYS A 60 -10.53 3.48 -2.88
C CYS A 60 -9.56 3.00 -1.80
N ILE A 61 -8.26 2.99 -2.08
CA ILE A 61 -7.23 2.55 -1.12
C ILE A 61 -7.26 3.45 0.11
N LYS A 62 -7.13 4.78 -0.08
CA LYS A 62 -7.14 5.79 0.99
C LYS A 62 -8.30 5.59 1.96
N LYS A 63 -9.52 5.48 1.43
CA LYS A 63 -10.73 5.25 2.23
C LYS A 63 -10.64 4.00 3.11
N HIS A 64 -10.08 2.91 2.62
CA HIS A 64 -9.98 1.67 3.38
C HIS A 64 -8.85 1.71 4.41
N ILE A 65 -7.68 2.27 4.07
CA ILE A 65 -6.56 2.40 5.00
C ILE A 65 -6.96 3.22 6.23
N ILE A 66 -7.57 4.39 6.01
CA ILE A 66 -8.07 5.25 7.09
C ILE A 66 -9.14 4.53 7.92
N LYS A 67 -10.07 3.82 7.26
CA LYS A 67 -11.13 3.07 7.96
C LYS A 67 -10.59 1.92 8.80
N MET A 68 -9.55 1.22 8.33
CA MET A 68 -9.01 0.04 9.01
C MET A 68 -8.35 0.40 10.34
N LYS A 69 -7.74 1.59 10.48
CA LYS A 69 -7.04 2.04 11.70
C LYS A 69 -6.04 0.99 12.25
N ARG A 70 -5.43 0.24 11.35
CA ARG A 70 -4.53 -0.90 11.62
C ARG A 70 -3.27 -0.86 10.73
N VAL A 71 -2.96 0.33 10.23
CA VAL A 71 -1.76 0.61 9.43
C VAL A 71 -0.99 1.70 10.16
N GLU A 72 0.23 1.42 10.61
CA GLU A 72 1.06 2.45 11.26
C GLU A 72 1.80 3.29 10.22
N PHE A 73 2.39 2.63 9.22
CA PHE A 73 3.16 3.25 8.15
C PHE A 73 2.57 2.88 6.79
N PHE A 74 2.33 3.87 5.95
CA PHE A 74 1.77 3.68 4.61
C PHE A 74 2.65 4.32 3.55
N SER A 75 2.86 3.62 2.45
CA SER A 75 3.49 4.16 1.25
C SER A 75 2.67 3.76 0.04
N PHE A 76 2.51 4.70 -0.88
CA PHE A 76 1.80 4.47 -2.12
C PHE A 76 2.54 5.17 -3.25
N SER A 77 2.76 4.45 -4.34
CA SER A 77 3.20 5.03 -5.59
C SER A 77 2.28 4.60 -6.71
N GLU A 78 2.18 5.43 -7.74
CA GLU A 78 1.56 5.03 -8.99
C GLU A 78 2.41 5.46 -10.18
N HIS A 79 2.44 4.59 -11.18
CA HIS A 79 3.13 4.85 -12.43
C HIS A 79 2.10 5.32 -13.45
N HIS A 80 2.20 6.57 -13.89
CA HIS A 80 1.45 7.07 -15.03
C HIS A 80 2.43 7.34 -16.18
N ARG A 81 2.56 8.60 -16.64
CA ARG A 81 3.68 9.03 -17.50
C ARG A 81 4.96 9.25 -16.70
N GLU A 82 4.80 9.56 -15.42
CA GLU A 82 5.85 9.74 -14.43
C GLU A 82 5.47 8.96 -13.16
N LEU A 83 6.44 8.71 -12.30
CA LEU A 83 6.22 8.13 -10.99
C LEU A 83 5.62 9.21 -10.08
N ILE A 84 4.43 8.94 -9.55
CA ILE A 84 3.79 9.77 -8.53
C ILE A 84 3.93 9.04 -7.19
N ASP A 85 4.56 9.70 -6.22
CA ASP A 85 4.68 9.21 -4.84
C ASP A 85 3.71 9.98 -3.93
N LEU A 86 2.94 9.25 -3.12
CA LEU A 86 2.04 9.84 -2.13
C LEU A 86 2.78 10.77 -1.16
N PHE A 87 4.05 10.48 -0.87
CA PHE A 87 4.87 11.30 0.02
C PHE A 87 5.01 12.75 -0.46
N ASP A 88 4.96 12.98 -1.78
CA ASP A 88 5.08 14.31 -2.35
C ASP A 88 3.75 15.09 -2.35
N GLN A 89 2.62 14.40 -2.08
CA GLN A 89 1.28 15.00 -2.01
C GLN A 89 0.97 15.52 -0.59
N LYS A 90 1.49 16.71 -0.28
CA LYS A 90 1.47 17.28 1.10
C LYS A 90 0.10 17.31 1.78
N ASP A 91 -0.98 17.59 1.05
CA ASP A 91 -2.32 17.64 1.65
C ASP A 91 -2.86 16.25 1.98
N GLU A 92 -2.57 15.28 1.12
CA GLU A 92 -2.89 13.86 1.34
C GLU A 92 -2.11 13.29 2.53
N VAL A 93 -0.81 13.60 2.61
CA VAL A 93 0.05 13.22 3.76
C VAL A 93 -0.54 13.71 5.07
N LYS A 94 -0.93 14.99 5.14
CA LYS A 94 -1.54 15.57 6.35
C LYS A 94 -2.83 14.85 6.75
N GLU A 95 -3.66 14.45 5.80
CA GLU A 95 -4.89 13.71 6.09
C GLU A 95 -4.59 12.34 6.72
N PHE A 96 -3.60 11.60 6.19
CA PHE A 96 -3.18 10.33 6.80
C PHE A 96 -2.62 10.54 8.22
N GLU A 97 -1.82 11.59 8.43
CA GLU A 97 -1.25 11.91 9.74
C GLU A 97 -2.32 12.24 10.78
N GLN A 98 -3.40 12.92 10.39
CA GLN A 98 -4.58 13.16 11.26
C GLN A 98 -5.25 11.86 11.72
N HIS A 99 -5.08 10.78 10.96
CA HIS A 99 -5.56 9.44 11.30
C HIS A 99 -4.50 8.56 11.98
N GLY A 100 -3.35 9.13 12.36
CA GLY A 100 -2.27 8.42 13.03
C GLY A 100 -1.46 7.49 12.11
N ILE A 101 -1.56 7.67 10.80
CA ILE A 101 -0.86 6.88 9.79
C ILE A 101 0.31 7.73 9.26
N ARG A 102 1.53 7.24 9.40
CA ARG A 102 2.72 7.94 8.88
C ARG A 102 2.95 7.57 7.42
N VAL A 103 2.93 8.57 6.54
CA VAL A 103 3.28 8.37 5.15
C VAL A 103 4.80 8.26 4.99
N LEU A 104 5.26 7.29 4.21
CA LEU A 104 6.65 7.08 3.87
C LEU A 104 6.86 7.25 2.37
N ASN A 105 8.03 7.78 2.01
CA ASN A 105 8.52 7.78 0.64
C ASN A 105 8.66 6.34 0.12
N HIS A 106 8.06 6.05 -1.02
CA HIS A 106 8.01 4.72 -1.61
C HIS A 106 9.37 4.29 -2.18
N ASN A 107 10.20 5.23 -2.66
CA ASN A 107 11.54 4.94 -3.20
C ASN A 107 12.56 4.60 -2.11
N CYS A 108 12.51 5.29 -0.95
CA CYS A 108 13.34 4.93 0.21
C CYS A 108 13.10 3.49 0.66
N LEU A 109 11.91 2.98 0.39
CA LEU A 109 11.46 1.66 0.75
C LEU A 109 12.10 0.54 -0.08
N TYR A 110 12.27 0.77 -1.38
CA TYR A 110 13.00 -0.13 -2.26
C TYR A 110 14.43 -0.27 -1.75
N LEU A 111 15.11 0.85 -1.51
CA LEU A 111 16.50 0.89 -1.00
C LEU A 111 16.66 0.12 0.32
N THR A 112 15.77 0.34 1.29
CA THR A 112 15.83 -0.41 2.56
C THR A 112 15.66 -1.92 2.34
N ILE A 113 14.82 -2.39 1.42
CA ILE A 113 14.69 -3.84 1.17
C ILE A 113 16.00 -4.41 0.60
N PHE A 114 16.70 -3.69 -0.28
CA PHE A 114 18.00 -4.14 -0.78
C PHE A 114 19.05 -4.22 0.33
N GLU A 115 19.11 -3.23 1.22
CA GLU A 115 20.02 -3.26 2.37
C GLU A 115 19.78 -4.50 3.25
N TYR A 116 18.52 -4.85 3.55
CA TYR A 116 18.21 -6.04 4.34
C TYR A 116 18.46 -7.37 3.61
N LEU A 117 18.42 -7.40 2.28
CA LEU A 117 18.70 -8.61 1.50
C LEU A 117 20.21 -8.86 1.35
N ASP A 118 21.01 -7.79 1.37
CA ASP A 118 22.47 -7.90 1.36
C ASP A 118 23.01 -8.38 2.72
N ASP A 119 22.35 -8.03 3.82
CA ASP A 119 22.73 -8.45 5.18
C ASP A 119 22.42 -9.94 5.51
N ASP A 120 21.67 -10.65 4.65
CA ASP A 120 21.37 -12.10 4.79
C ASP A 120 22.37 -12.99 3.99
N ILE A 121 23.46 -12.42 3.47
CA ILE A 121 24.56 -13.13 2.79
C ILE A 121 25.85 -13.01 3.63
N GLU A 122 25.88 -13.65 4.80
CA GLU A 122 27.11 -14.02 5.53
C GLU A 122 26.99 -15.41 6.18
#